data_AF-A0A645I6A9-F1
#
_entry.id   AF-A0A645I6A9-F1
#
_cell.length_a   1.000
_cell.length_b   1.000
_cell.length_c   1.000
_cell.angle_alpha   90.00
_cell.angle_beta   90.00
_cell.angle_gamma   90.00
#
_symmetry.space_group_name_H-M   'P 1'
#
loop_
_entity.id
_entity.type
_entity.pdbx_description
1 polymer ?
#
loop_
_entity_poly.entity_id
_entity_poly.type
_entity_poly.pdbx_seq_one_letter_code
_entity_poly.pdbx_strand_id
1 'polypeptide(L)'
;MEAPSFGIPTINIGDRQKGRLRADSIIDCNAEKDAIARAIEKALSAAFRSKARHTTNPYGAGNTAAQIKNTIKECLLNDRIHLKKSFYDIPFEVTQ
;
A
#
# COMPACT_ATOMS: atom_id res chain seq x y z
N MET A 1 1.33 -0.56 4.13
CA MET A 1 1.70 -0.65 5.56
C MET A 1 0.60 -0.02 6.37
N GLU A 2 0.21 -0.62 7.50
CA GLU A 2 -0.98 -0.20 8.27
C GLU A 2 -0.64 0.68 9.46
N ALA A 3 0.46 0.38 10.16
CA ALA A 3 0.86 1.09 11.38
C ALA A 3 0.89 2.64 11.28
N PRO A 4 1.29 3.27 10.16
CA PRO A 4 1.19 4.73 10.00
C PRO A 4 -0.23 5.29 10.15
N SER A 5 -1.27 4.53 9.77
CA SER A 5 -2.68 4.96 9.93
C SER A 5 -3.10 5.10 11.40
N PHE A 6 -2.41 4.42 12.31
CA PHE A 6 -2.69 4.48 13.75
C PHE A 6 -1.79 5.50 14.46
N GLY A 7 -0.93 6.20 13.73
CA GLY A 7 0.04 7.14 14.31
C GLY A 7 1.08 6.47 15.21
N ILE A 8 1.36 5.19 14.98
CA ILE A 8 2.27 4.38 15.80
C ILE A 8 3.67 4.39 15.16
N PRO A 9 4.73 4.75 15.92
CA PRO A 9 6.11 4.59 15.48
C PRO A 9 6.39 3.14 15.09
N THR A 10 7.03 2.94 13.93
CA THR A 10 7.36 1.59 13.44
C THR A 10 8.85 1.48 13.17
N ILE A 11 9.48 0.40 13.64
CA ILE A 11 10.89 0.12 13.35
C ILE A 11 10.94 -0.92 12.23
N ASN A 12 11.55 -0.55 11.11
CA ASN A 12 11.84 -1.44 10.01
C ASN A 12 13.28 -1.95 10.13
N ILE A 13 13.44 -3.26 10.35
CA ILE A 13 14.74 -3.90 10.58
C ILE A 13 15.23 -4.56 9.30
N GLY A 14 16.40 -4.14 8.83
CA GLY A 14 17.05 -4.63 7.62
C GLY A 14 16.30 -4.30 6.32
N ASP A 15 16.63 -5.05 5.28
CA ASP A 15 16.32 -4.67 3.89
C ASP A 15 15.03 -5.30 3.33
N ARG A 16 14.29 -6.10 4.11
CA ARG A 16 13.09 -6.80 3.62
C ARG A 16 12.03 -5.85 3.05
N GLN A 17 11.90 -4.64 3.58
CA GLN A 17 10.94 -3.63 3.11
C GLN A 17 11.59 -2.55 2.22
N LYS A 18 12.75 -2.84 1.62
CA LYS A 18 13.41 -1.92 0.69
C LYS A 18 12.58 -1.77 -0.59
N GLY A 19 12.53 -0.54 -1.13
CA GLY A 19 11.74 -0.20 -2.33
C GLY A 19 10.24 0.04 -2.09
N ARG A 20 9.72 -0.18 -0.87
CA ARG A 20 8.35 0.21 -0.51
C ARG A 20 8.30 1.69 -0.10
N LEU A 21 7.19 2.37 -0.42
CA LEU A 21 6.90 3.70 0.11
C LEU A 21 6.88 3.66 1.64
N ARG A 22 7.46 4.68 2.28
CA ARG A 22 7.58 4.77 3.74
C ARG A 22 6.90 6.04 4.25
N ALA A 23 6.21 5.92 5.38
CA ALA A 23 5.72 7.08 6.11
C ALA A 23 6.83 7.63 7.01
N ASP A 24 6.72 8.90 7.38
CA ASP A 24 7.69 9.57 8.25
C ASP A 24 7.71 9.03 9.70
N SER A 25 6.74 8.20 10.07
CA SER A 25 6.67 7.44 11.33
C SER A 25 7.53 6.18 11.36
N ILE A 26 8.21 5.85 10.25
CA ILE A 26 9.05 4.66 10.13
C ILE A 26 10.51 5.01 10.42
N ILE A 27 11.17 4.20 11.25
CA ILE A 27 12.60 4.26 11.54
C ILE A 27 13.25 3.03 10.92
N ASP A 28 14.21 3.24 10.04
CA ASP A 28 15.02 2.16 9.49
C ASP A 28 16.25 1.90 10.39
N CYS A 29 16.56 0.63 10.60
CA CYS A 29 17.81 0.21 11.24
C CYS A 29 18.34 -1.11 10.66
N ASN A 30 19.66 -1.32 10.77
CA ASN A 30 20.28 -2.61 10.48
C ASN A 30 19.83 -3.67 11.49
N ALA A 31 19.96 -4.94 11.13
CA ALA A 31 19.71 -6.09 12.01
C ALA A 31 20.86 -6.31 13.02
N GLU A 32 21.34 -5.22 13.63
CA GLU A 32 22.42 -5.20 14.62
C GLU A 32 21.86 -4.74 15.96
N LYS A 33 22.32 -5.35 17.06
CA LYS A 33 21.81 -5.10 18.42
C LYS A 33 21.76 -3.60 18.75
N ASP A 34 22.86 -2.88 18.55
CA ASP A 34 22.95 -1.47 18.95
C ASP A 34 22.13 -0.57 18.03
N ALA A 35 22.00 -0.92 16.75
CA ALA A 35 21.15 -0.20 15.80
C ALA A 35 19.67 -0.34 16.17
N ILE A 36 19.24 -1.55 16.54
CA ILE A 36 17.89 -1.83 17.02
C ILE A 36 17.61 -1.09 18.34
N ALA A 37 18.54 -1.13 19.29
CA ALA A 37 18.40 -0.43 20.57
C ALA A 37 18.20 1.09 20.38
N ARG A 38 19.05 1.74 19.57
CA ARG A 38 18.91 3.18 19.25
C ARG A 38 17.60 3.50 18.54
N ALA A 39 17.15 2.61 17.64
CA ALA A 39 15.87 2.80 16.95
C ALA A 39 14.68 2.71 17.93
N ILE A 40 14.73 1.81 18.91
CA ILE A 40 13.74 1.68 19.98
C ILE A 40 13.70 2.95 20.83
N GLU A 41 14.84 3.44 21.31
CA GLU A 41 14.92 4.68 22.08
C GLU A 41 14.34 5.87 21.31
N LYS A 42 14.70 6.01 20.03
CA LYS A 42 14.16 7.04 19.16
C LYS A 42 12.65 6.90 18.98
N ALA A 43 12.13 5.70 18.75
CA ALA A 43 10.70 5.44 18.58
C ALA A 43 9.89 5.81 19.83
N LEU A 44 10.45 5.59 21.02
CA LEU A 44 9.82 5.89 22.30
C LEU A 44 9.91 7.37 22.69
N SER A 45 10.80 8.14 22.08
CA SER A 45 10.95 9.57 22.37
C SER A 45 9.65 10.36 22.14
N ALA A 46 9.40 11.36 22.99
CA ALA A 46 8.21 12.20 22.89
C ALA A 46 8.11 12.91 21.53
N ALA A 47 9.25 13.38 21.00
CA ALA A 47 9.35 14.03 19.71
C ALA A 47 8.91 13.08 18.57
N PHE A 48 9.41 11.84 18.56
CA PHE A 48 9.08 10.90 17.49
C PHE A 48 7.65 10.38 17.61
N ARG A 49 7.15 10.13 18.82
CA ARG A 49 5.73 9.80 19.04
C ARG A 49 4.81 10.92 18.55
N SER A 50 5.19 12.18 18.75
CA SER A 50 4.45 13.31 18.22
C SER A 50 4.48 13.36 16.69
N LYS A 51 5.65 13.14 16.09
CA LYS A 51 5.81 13.04 14.63
C LYS A 51 4.93 11.93 14.04
N ALA A 52 4.92 10.75 14.66
CA ALA A 52 4.17 9.60 14.20
C ALA A 52 2.65 9.85 14.22
N ARG A 53 2.12 10.51 15.26
CA ARG A 53 0.68 10.86 15.36
C ARG A 53 0.18 11.76 14.23
N HIS A 54 1.05 12.58 13.64
CA HIS A 54 0.71 13.49 12.55
C HIS A 54 1.17 12.98 11.18
N THR A 55 1.64 11.73 11.11
CA THR A 55 2.08 11.15 9.84
C THR A 55 0.88 10.86 8.95
N THR A 56 1.08 10.96 7.65
CA THR A 56 0.11 10.50 6.65
C THR A 56 0.54 9.12 6.14
N ASN A 57 -0.41 8.19 6.04
CA ASN A 57 -0.12 6.89 5.45
C ASN A 57 -0.05 7.01 3.91
N PRO A 58 1.11 6.74 3.27
CA PRO A 58 1.23 6.84 1.82
C PRO A 58 0.36 5.82 1.06
N TYR A 59 -0.19 4.81 1.74
CA TYR A 59 -1.00 3.76 1.14
C TYR A 59 -2.50 4.05 1.08
N GLY A 60 -2.97 5.17 1.61
CA GLY A 60 -4.34 5.61 1.37
C GLY A 60 -4.95 6.52 2.42
N ALA A 61 -6.06 7.13 2.04
CA ALA A 61 -6.84 8.08 2.82
C ALA A 61 -8.17 7.50 3.35
N GLY A 62 -8.33 6.17 3.33
CA GLY A 62 -9.52 5.48 3.85
C GLY A 62 -10.76 5.48 2.94
N ASN A 63 -10.68 6.03 1.72
CA ASN A 63 -11.80 6.12 0.77
C ASN A 63 -11.71 5.16 -0.42
N THR A 64 -10.75 4.24 -0.42
CA THR A 64 -10.45 3.34 -1.56
C THR A 64 -11.68 2.54 -2.04
N ALA A 65 -12.47 1.98 -1.12
CA ALA A 65 -13.65 1.20 -1.49
C ALA A 65 -14.71 2.04 -2.22
N ALA A 66 -14.92 3.29 -1.79
CA ALA A 66 -15.85 4.20 -2.45
C ALA A 66 -15.35 4.59 -3.85
N GLN A 67 -14.05 4.84 -4.01
CA GLN A 67 -13.43 5.11 -5.31
C GLN A 67 -13.58 3.92 -6.26
N ILE A 68 -13.23 2.71 -5.82
CA ILE A 68 -13.38 1.49 -6.61
C ILE A 68 -14.84 1.31 -7.06
N LYS A 69 -15.79 1.43 -6.13
CA LYS A 69 -17.23 1.33 -6.42
C LYS A 69 -17.65 2.34 -7.50
N ASN A 70 -17.20 3.59 -7.37
CA ASN A 70 -17.58 4.65 -8.31
C ASN A 70 -16.99 4.39 -9.70
N THR A 71 -15.71 3.99 -9.78
CA THR A 71 -15.07 3.61 -11.04
C THR A 71 -15.77 2.43 -11.70
N ILE A 72 -16.12 1.38 -10.94
CA ILE A 72 -16.87 0.23 -11.47
C ILE A 72 -18.23 0.69 -12.02
N LYS A 73 -18.99 1.50 -11.26
CA LYS A 73 -20.27 2.04 -11.72
C LYS A 73 -20.12 2.86 -12.99
N GLU A 74 -19.12 3.73 -13.06
CA GLU A 74 -18.85 4.54 -14.24
C GLU A 74 -18.55 3.68 -15.48
N CYS A 75 -17.73 2.62 -15.33
CA CYS A 75 -17.46 1.71 -16.43
C CYS A 75 -18.70 0.95 -16.90
N LEU A 76 -19.55 0.50 -15.96
CA LEU A 76 -20.77 -0.25 -16.27
C LEU A 76 -21.87 0.61 -16.91
N LEU A 77 -22.03 1.86 -16.46
CA LEU A 77 -23.14 2.73 -16.88
C LEU A 77 -22.87 3.48 -18.18
N ASN A 78 -21.61 3.58 -18.61
CA ASN A 78 -21.22 4.32 -19.82
C ASN A 78 -20.77 3.40 -20.96
N ASP A 79 -21.25 2.14 -20.98
CA ASP A 79 -20.95 1.13 -22.01
C ASP A 79 -19.45 0.94 -22.34
N ARG A 80 -18.57 1.21 -21.37
CA ARG A 80 -17.11 1.15 -21.57
C ARG A 80 -16.57 -0.29 -21.62
N ILE A 81 -17.42 -1.27 -21.33
CA ILE A 81 -17.07 -2.69 -21.26
C ILE A 81 -18.22 -3.55 -21.81
N HIS A 82 -17.88 -4.52 -22.65
CA HIS A 82 -18.82 -5.54 -23.11
C HIS A 82 -19.00 -6.61 -22.03
N LEU A 83 -20.11 -6.56 -21.29
CA LEU A 83 -20.43 -7.50 -20.22
C LEU A 83 -20.70 -8.93 -20.70
N LYS A 84 -21.14 -9.07 -21.95
CA LYS A 84 -21.32 -10.38 -22.58
C LYS A 84 -19.98 -10.83 -23.13
N LYS A 85 -19.53 -12.00 -22.70
CA LYS A 85 -18.41 -12.70 -23.34
C LYS A 85 -18.75 -12.91 -24.82
N SER A 86 -17.95 -12.31 -25.70
CA SER A 86 -17.94 -12.64 -27.12
C SER A 86 -17.02 -13.85 -27.37
N PHE A 87 -17.38 -14.67 -28.33
CA PHE A 87 -16.49 -15.66 -28.91
C PHE A 87 -15.79 -15.02 -30.10
N TYR A 88 -14.51 -15.28 -30.25
CA TYR A 88 -13.78 -14.93 -31.46
C TYR A 88 -13.85 -16.15 -32.38
N ASP A 89 -14.45 -15.97 -33.55
CA ASP A 89 -14.37 -16.97 -34.60
C ASP A 89 -12.94 -16.92 -35.17
N ILE A 90 -12.27 -18.08 -35.15
CA ILE A 90 -11.00 -18.26 -35.83
C ILE A 90 -11.24 -19.11 -37.09
N PRO A 91 -10.74 -18.69 -38.26
CA PRO A 91 -10.83 -19.52 -39.45
C PRO A 91 -10.02 -20.80 -39.24
N PHE A 92 -10.61 -21.95 -39.56
CA PHE A 92 -9.91 -23.22 -39.57
C PHE A 92 -10.33 -24.03 -40.82
N GLU A 93 -9.36 -24.69 -41.44
CA GLU A 93 -9.59 -25.58 -42.57
C GLU A 93 -9.57 -27.03 -42.09
N VAL A 94 -10.60 -27.81 -42.45
CA VAL A 94 -10.59 -29.27 -42.28
C VAL A 94 -9.99 -29.87 -43.54
N THR A 95 -8.81 -30.47 -43.46
CA THR A 95 -8.28 -31.32 -44.54
C THR A 95 -9.00 -32.67 -44.50
N GLN A 96 -9.65 -33.06 -45.61
CA GLN A 96 -10.17 -34.43 -45.79
C GLN A 96 -9.08 -35.39 -46.26
#